data_AF-A0A521TS98-F1
#
_entry.id   AF-A0A521TS98-F1
#
_cell.length_a   1.000
_cell.length_b   1.000
_cell.length_c   1.000
_cell.angle_alpha   90.00
_cell.angle_beta   90.00
_cell.angle_gamma   90.00
#
_symmetry.space_group_name_H-M   'P 1'
#
loop_
_entity.id
_entity.type
_entity.pdbx_description
1 polymer ?
#
loop_
_entity_poly.entity_id
_entity_poly.type
_entity_poly.pdbx_seq_one_letter_code
_entity_poly.pdbx_strand_id
1 'polypeptide(L)'
;MTAKTTDKVLRAVTQRVMDSFTAQGALFTALDVSNAVKGTLPDIRHREVAPIVRDLYERGAMGDYRQDLIDVLADGHKPVQAYLYHLPEHDVDLYDDSMRNQLSIPPVSTSTDASGEGNLSSHSTEAPVLVGRDGRARIARQLLMNAGIVSEEVSAVGQASPGKLTLTTPTGAETASATAAVLEYEHPSLLHIPRGLMGIFDASAKLVARVYPNRVEIVRSV
;
A
#
# COMPACT_ATOMS: atom_id res chain seq x y z
N MET A 1 27.44 18.41 5.01
CA MET A 1 26.23 18.97 4.38
C MET A 1 25.27 17.82 4.18
N THR A 2 24.23 17.68 5.02
CA THR A 2 23.16 16.72 4.77
C THR A 2 22.44 17.16 3.52
N ALA A 3 22.44 16.33 2.47
CA ALA A 3 21.67 16.62 1.27
C ALA A 3 20.20 16.78 1.69
N LYS A 4 19.59 17.91 1.34
CA LYS A 4 18.18 18.18 1.64
C LYS A 4 17.34 17.05 1.05
N THR A 5 16.48 16.44 1.85
CA THR A 5 15.52 15.43 1.38
C THR A 5 14.71 16.01 0.22
N THR A 6 14.65 15.28 -0.89
CA THR A 6 13.86 15.69 -2.05
C THR A 6 12.39 15.30 -1.85
N ASP A 7 11.48 16.02 -2.48
CA ASP A 7 10.04 15.73 -2.43
C ASP A 7 9.73 14.30 -2.90
N LYS A 8 10.49 13.80 -3.89
CA LYS A 8 10.38 12.42 -4.39
C LYS A 8 10.72 11.39 -3.31
N VAL A 9 11.80 11.59 -2.57
CA VAL A 9 12.20 10.69 -1.47
C VAL A 9 11.19 10.77 -0.34
N LEU A 10 10.75 11.97 0.05
CA LEU A 10 9.74 12.15 1.09
C LEU A 10 8.44 11.42 0.75
N ARG A 11 7.95 11.57 -0.48
CA ARG A 11 6.74 10.88 -0.96
C ARG A 11 6.92 9.36 -0.93
N ALA A 12 8.03 8.83 -1.45
CA ALA A 12 8.31 7.40 -1.48
C ALA A 12 8.37 6.78 -0.08
N VAL A 13 9.03 7.46 0.88
CA VAL A 13 9.09 7.02 2.28
C VAL A 13 7.70 7.08 2.92
N THR A 14 6.93 8.14 2.68
CA THR A 14 5.56 8.28 3.20
C THR A 14 4.65 7.18 2.68
N GLN A 15 4.72 6.85 1.38
CA GLN A 15 3.95 5.76 0.76
C GLN A 15 4.27 4.39 1.40
N ARG A 16 5.55 4.09 1.69
CA ARG A 16 5.97 2.85 2.35
C ARG A 16 5.48 2.73 3.79
N VAL A 17 5.59 3.82 4.54
CA VAL A 17 5.08 3.89 5.92
C VAL A 17 3.57 3.69 5.92
N MET A 18 2.86 4.36 5.03
CA MET A 18 1.41 4.23 4.89
C MET A 18 1.00 2.81 4.44
N ASP A 19 1.74 2.18 3.52
CA ASP A 19 1.52 0.78 3.17
C ASP A 19 1.67 -0.13 4.39
N SER A 20 2.66 0.11 5.25
CA SER A 20 2.85 -0.66 6.49
C SER A 20 1.66 -0.52 7.45
N PHE A 21 1.15 0.70 7.67
CA PHE A 21 -0.06 0.90 8.48
C PHE A 21 -1.28 0.19 7.88
N THR A 22 -1.51 0.36 6.58
CA THR A 22 -2.67 -0.23 5.91
C THR A 22 -2.60 -1.75 5.85
N ALA A 23 -1.41 -2.32 5.62
CA ALA A 23 -1.16 -3.76 5.66
C ALA A 23 -1.47 -4.37 7.02
N GLN A 24 -1.22 -3.63 8.09
CA GLN A 24 -1.51 -4.05 9.47
C GLN A 24 -2.97 -3.79 9.88
N GLY A 25 -3.78 -3.16 9.04
CA GLY A 25 -5.16 -2.83 9.37
C GLY A 25 -5.26 -1.83 10.52
N ALA A 26 -4.23 -1.00 10.72
CA ALA A 26 -4.15 -0.12 11.88
C ALA A 26 -5.07 1.10 11.75
N LEU A 27 -5.53 1.62 12.90
CA LEU A 27 -6.05 2.97 12.99
C LEU A 27 -4.88 3.93 13.14
N PHE A 28 -4.84 5.01 12.35
CA PHE A 28 -3.73 5.95 12.40
C PHE A 28 -4.13 7.36 11.98
N THR A 29 -3.37 8.34 12.42
CA THR A 29 -3.46 9.73 11.98
C THR A 29 -2.26 10.09 11.10
N ALA A 30 -2.32 11.23 10.42
CA ALA A 30 -1.15 11.77 9.73
C ALA A 30 0.04 12.08 10.67
N LEU A 31 -0.22 12.27 11.99
CA LEU A 31 0.83 12.48 12.98
C LEU A 31 1.61 11.19 13.21
N ASP A 32 0.92 10.07 13.35
CA ASP A 32 1.53 8.74 13.51
C ASP A 32 2.41 8.39 12.31
N VAL A 33 1.89 8.63 11.09
CA VAL A 33 2.67 8.48 9.84
C VAL A 33 3.91 9.37 9.87
N SER A 34 3.77 10.64 10.26
CA SER A 34 4.92 11.55 10.32
C SER A 34 5.97 11.14 11.36
N ASN A 35 5.57 10.55 12.48
CA ASN A 35 6.48 10.03 13.49
C ASN A 35 7.25 8.81 12.96
N ALA A 36 6.57 7.89 12.27
CA ALA A 36 7.21 6.77 11.61
C ALA A 36 8.16 7.21 10.48
N VAL A 37 7.77 8.19 9.65
CA VAL A 37 8.63 8.76 8.59
C VAL A 37 9.91 9.35 9.18
N LYS A 38 9.85 10.02 10.34
CA LYS A 38 11.04 10.58 11.02
C LYS A 38 12.03 9.51 11.48
N GLY A 39 11.59 8.27 11.66
CA GLY A 39 12.49 7.14 11.90
C GLY A 39 13.47 6.91 10.75
N THR A 40 13.07 7.24 9.51
CA THR A 40 13.92 7.19 8.31
C THR A 40 14.49 8.57 7.93
N LEU A 41 13.70 9.64 8.11
CA LEU A 41 14.01 11.01 7.68
C LEU A 41 13.88 11.99 8.86
N PRO A 42 14.90 12.08 9.74
CA PRO A 42 14.80 12.79 11.03
C PRO A 42 14.44 14.29 10.93
N ASP A 43 14.83 14.94 9.83
CA ASP A 43 14.68 16.39 9.65
C ASP A 43 13.28 16.82 9.14
N ILE A 44 12.41 15.86 8.81
CA ILE A 44 11.11 16.13 8.19
C ILE A 44 10.08 16.60 9.21
N ARG A 45 9.34 17.66 8.87
CA ARG A 45 8.27 18.20 9.70
C ARG A 45 6.93 17.57 9.35
N HIS A 46 6.04 17.48 10.34
CA HIS A 46 4.68 16.97 10.16
C HIS A 46 3.92 17.69 9.02
N ARG A 47 4.09 19.01 8.89
CA ARG A 47 3.47 19.82 7.82
C ARG A 47 3.86 19.42 6.39
N GLU A 48 4.95 18.68 6.22
CA GLU A 48 5.42 18.18 4.92
C GLU A 48 4.84 16.80 4.61
N VAL A 49 4.55 15.98 5.64
CA VAL A 49 3.97 14.64 5.51
C VAL A 49 2.45 14.67 5.41
N ALA A 50 1.79 15.49 6.24
CA ALA A 50 0.33 15.50 6.34
C ALA A 50 -0.41 15.77 5.01
N PRO A 51 0.05 16.69 4.14
CA PRO A 51 -0.55 16.87 2.82
C PRO A 51 -0.41 15.63 1.92
N ILE A 52 0.71 14.90 2.00
CA ILE A 52 0.94 13.69 1.21
C ILE A 52 -0.02 12.57 1.64
N VAL A 53 -0.25 12.42 2.95
CA VAL A 53 -1.20 11.41 3.47
C VAL A 53 -2.62 11.69 2.98
N ARG A 54 -3.04 12.97 2.96
CA ARG A 54 -4.36 13.36 2.46
C ARG A 54 -4.49 13.11 0.95
N ASP A 55 -3.49 13.55 0.18
CA ASP A 55 -3.41 13.32 -1.27
C ASP A 55 -3.50 11.83 -1.62
N LEU A 56 -2.77 10.97 -0.89
CA LEU A 56 -2.83 9.53 -1.07
C LEU A 56 -4.21 8.94 -0.73
N TYR A 57 -4.86 9.44 0.33
CA TYR A 57 -6.23 9.03 0.67
C TYR A 57 -7.23 9.44 -0.43
N GLU A 58 -7.18 10.70 -0.89
CA GLU A 58 -8.07 11.23 -1.93
C GLU A 58 -7.93 10.48 -3.26
N ARG A 59 -6.73 10.00 -3.57
CA ARG A 59 -6.45 9.15 -4.73
C ARG A 59 -6.89 7.69 -4.55
N GLY A 60 -7.33 7.29 -3.36
CA GLY A 60 -7.72 5.91 -3.07
C GLY A 60 -6.55 4.95 -2.80
N ALA A 61 -5.34 5.46 -2.58
CA ALA A 61 -4.14 4.65 -2.31
C ALA A 61 -4.24 3.82 -1.02
N MET A 62 -5.20 4.10 -0.15
CA MET A 62 -5.46 3.36 1.08
C MET A 62 -6.55 2.27 0.92
N GLY A 63 -7.17 2.13 -0.27
CA GLY A 63 -8.24 1.15 -0.49
C GLY A 63 -9.52 1.53 0.27
N ASP A 64 -10.06 0.59 1.05
CA ASP A 64 -11.36 0.72 1.73
C ASP A 64 -11.32 1.57 3.01
N TYR A 65 -10.17 2.18 3.33
CA TYR A 65 -10.03 3.04 4.50
C TYR A 65 -11.00 4.23 4.43
N ARG A 66 -11.47 4.64 5.59
CA ARG A 66 -12.31 5.81 5.81
C ARG A 66 -11.54 6.85 6.61
N GLN A 67 -12.07 8.06 6.60
CA GLN A 67 -11.54 9.19 7.32
C GLN A 67 -12.63 9.83 8.17
N ASP A 68 -12.41 9.87 9.48
CA ASP A 68 -13.29 10.53 10.44
C ASP A 68 -12.52 11.61 11.22
N LEU A 69 -13.23 12.68 11.60
CA LEU A 69 -12.63 13.78 12.37
C LEU A 69 -12.72 13.46 13.85
N ILE A 70 -11.58 13.40 14.53
CA ILE A 70 -11.48 13.14 15.96
C ILE A 70 -10.83 14.31 16.69
N ASP A 71 -11.21 14.48 17.95
CA ASP A 71 -10.51 15.39 18.87
C ASP A 71 -9.31 14.66 19.48
N VAL A 72 -8.12 15.24 19.32
CA VAL A 72 -6.88 14.70 19.87
C VAL A 72 -6.24 15.71 20.80
N LEU A 73 -5.76 15.23 21.94
CA LEU A 73 -5.06 16.08 22.91
C LEU A 73 -3.64 16.34 22.41
N ALA A 74 -3.35 17.59 22.04
CA ALA A 74 -1.98 18.06 21.85
C ALA A 74 -1.45 18.58 23.20
N ASP A 75 -0.32 18.04 23.67
CA ASP A 75 0.32 18.43 24.95
C ASP A 75 -0.63 18.44 26.17
N GLY A 76 -1.59 17.52 26.20
CA GLY A 76 -2.46 17.28 27.37
C GLY A 76 -3.44 18.39 27.75
N HIS A 77 -3.52 19.49 26.98
CA HIS A 77 -4.25 20.69 27.42
C HIS A 77 -5.19 21.30 26.40
N LYS A 78 -5.04 21.05 25.09
CA LYS A 78 -5.95 21.60 24.08
C LYS A 78 -6.38 20.52 23.08
N PRO A 79 -7.69 20.25 22.95
CA PRO A 79 -8.19 19.39 21.88
C PRO A 79 -7.92 20.09 20.54
N VAL A 80 -7.25 19.37 19.65
CA VAL A 80 -7.02 19.75 18.26
C VAL A 80 -7.71 18.69 17.41
N GLN A 81 -8.33 19.11 16.30
CA GLN A 81 -8.96 18.15 15.39
C GLN A 81 -7.93 17.48 14.49
N ALA A 82 -8.03 16.17 14.35
CA ALA A 82 -7.23 15.38 13.42
C ALA A 82 -8.12 14.40 12.67
N TYR A 83 -7.69 14.05 11.47
CA TYR A 83 -8.29 12.96 10.72
C TYR A 83 -7.73 11.62 11.19
N LEU A 84 -8.61 10.72 11.59
CA LEU A 84 -8.32 9.32 11.84
C LEU A 84 -8.62 8.51 10.58
N TYR A 85 -7.65 7.74 10.13
CA TYR A 85 -7.80 6.78 9.05
C TYR A 85 -7.97 5.38 9.63
N HIS A 86 -9.02 4.68 9.21
CA HIS A 86 -9.31 3.33 9.69
C HIS A 86 -10.12 2.51 8.68
N LEU A 87 -10.14 1.18 8.88
CA LEU A 87 -11.04 0.30 8.13
C LEU A 87 -12.49 0.42 8.65
N PRO A 88 -13.51 0.18 7.80
CA PRO A 88 -14.92 0.26 8.16
C PRO A 88 -15.34 -0.59 9.36
N GLU A 89 -14.66 -1.71 9.58
CA GLU A 89 -14.89 -2.64 10.69
C GLU A 89 -14.31 -2.17 12.03
N HIS A 90 -13.46 -1.16 12.05
CA HIS A 90 -12.88 -0.61 13.28
C HIS A 90 -13.72 0.54 13.81
N ASP A 91 -13.97 0.50 15.12
CA ASP A 91 -14.61 1.57 15.86
C ASP A 91 -13.60 2.70 16.13
N VAL A 92 -14.03 3.93 15.83
CA VAL A 92 -13.25 5.16 15.95
C VAL A 92 -12.90 5.45 17.40
N ASP A 93 -13.79 5.07 18.33
CA ASP A 93 -13.64 5.28 19.77
C ASP A 93 -12.53 4.41 20.39
N LEU A 94 -12.05 3.39 19.67
CA LEU A 94 -10.92 2.57 20.12
C LEU A 94 -9.58 3.31 20.01
N TYR A 95 -9.49 4.37 19.21
CA TYR A 95 -8.26 5.12 19.04
C TYR A 95 -8.02 6.04 20.25
N ASP A 96 -7.27 5.52 21.22
CA ASP A 96 -6.84 6.25 22.41
C ASP A 96 -5.31 6.53 22.42
N ASP A 97 -4.86 7.27 23.43
CA ASP A 97 -3.44 7.59 23.62
C ASP A 97 -2.55 6.34 23.82
N SER A 98 -3.12 5.19 24.18
CA SER A 98 -2.39 3.94 24.31
C SER A 98 -2.11 3.29 22.96
N MET A 99 -3.01 3.43 21.98
CA MET A 99 -2.82 2.93 20.61
C MET A 99 -1.81 3.76 19.82
N ARG A 100 -1.65 5.06 20.12
CA ARG A 100 -0.64 5.94 19.48
C ARG A 100 0.80 5.42 19.58
N ASN A 101 1.13 4.72 20.66
CA ASN A 101 2.49 4.27 20.94
C ASN A 101 2.78 2.83 20.46
N GLN A 102 1.80 2.13 19.90
CA GLN A 102 1.95 0.68 19.63
C GLN A 102 2.56 0.35 18.26
N LEU A 103 2.51 1.26 17.30
CA LEU A 103 2.96 0.99 15.93
C LEU A 103 4.38 1.50 15.71
N SER A 104 5.35 0.73 16.21
CA SER A 104 6.76 0.92 15.86
C SER A 104 7.01 0.39 14.45
N ILE A 105 6.90 1.27 13.45
CA ILE A 105 7.31 0.95 12.08
C ILE A 105 8.84 1.10 11.99
N PRO A 106 9.58 0.05 11.63
CA PRO A 106 11.02 0.15 11.45
C PRO A 106 11.35 1.10 10.30
N PRO A 107 12.56 1.69 10.27
CA PRO A 107 12.96 2.56 9.17
C PRO A 107 12.79 1.85 7.81
N VAL A 108 12.09 2.53 6.90
CA VAL A 108 11.85 2.05 5.54
C VAL A 108 12.93 2.57 4.57
N SER A 109 13.00 1.98 3.38
CA SER A 109 13.95 2.38 2.33
C SER A 109 13.68 3.80 1.82
N THR A 110 14.75 4.57 1.61
CA THR A 110 14.73 5.89 0.95
C THR A 110 14.83 5.81 -0.57
N SER A 111 15.02 4.61 -1.14
CA SER A 111 15.10 4.43 -2.60
C SER A 111 13.80 4.89 -3.25
N THR A 112 13.91 5.52 -4.42
CA THR A 112 12.74 5.88 -5.23
C THR A 112 12.49 4.89 -6.37
N ASP A 113 13.16 3.73 -6.33
CA ASP A 113 13.22 2.80 -7.44
C ASP A 113 12.10 1.77 -7.36
N ALA A 114 11.62 1.35 -8.53
CA ALA A 114 10.57 0.36 -8.71
C ALA A 114 10.94 -1.03 -8.19
N SER A 115 12.23 -1.35 -8.14
CA SER A 115 12.77 -2.64 -7.71
C SER A 115 13.10 -2.72 -6.22
N GLY A 116 12.85 -1.64 -5.47
CA GLY A 116 13.41 -1.46 -4.12
C GLY A 116 12.81 -2.30 -3.00
N GLU A 117 11.82 -3.16 -3.27
CA GLU A 117 11.22 -4.03 -2.26
C GLU A 117 11.36 -5.52 -2.54
N GLY A 118 11.85 -6.22 -1.51
CA GLY A 118 12.08 -7.65 -1.52
C GLY A 118 13.45 -8.05 -2.05
N ASN A 119 13.91 -9.24 -1.66
CA ASN A 119 15.12 -9.88 -2.21
C ASN A 119 14.85 -10.47 -3.62
N LEU A 120 14.11 -9.74 -4.46
CA LEU A 120 13.76 -10.18 -5.81
C LEU A 120 14.79 -9.64 -6.80
N SER A 121 15.23 -10.50 -7.70
CA SER A 121 16.15 -10.14 -8.77
C SER A 121 15.42 -10.05 -10.11
N SER A 122 16.12 -9.59 -11.15
CA SER A 122 15.66 -9.62 -12.54
C SER A 122 15.37 -11.04 -13.08
N HIS A 123 15.74 -12.08 -12.34
CA HIS A 123 15.54 -13.48 -12.71
C HIS A 123 14.51 -14.19 -11.83
N SER A 124 13.91 -13.51 -10.85
CA SER A 124 12.86 -14.09 -10.02
C SER A 124 11.64 -14.40 -10.89
N THR A 125 11.27 -15.69 -10.94
CA THR A 125 10.11 -16.19 -11.70
C THR A 125 8.86 -16.35 -10.86
N GLU A 126 8.98 -16.26 -9.53
CA GLU A 126 7.85 -16.29 -8.61
C GLU A 126 8.17 -15.59 -7.30
N ALA A 127 7.13 -15.13 -6.58
CA ALA A 127 7.23 -14.68 -5.20
C ALA A 127 5.91 -14.88 -4.45
N PRO A 128 5.94 -15.01 -3.11
CA PRO A 128 4.72 -15.02 -2.31
C PRO A 128 3.97 -13.69 -2.45
N VAL A 129 2.64 -13.78 -2.45
CA VAL A 129 1.75 -12.61 -2.45
C VAL A 129 1.29 -12.34 -1.03
N LEU A 130 1.65 -11.17 -0.51
CA LEU A 130 1.24 -10.74 0.81
C LEU A 130 -0.13 -10.08 0.72
N VAL A 131 -1.10 -10.61 1.48
CA VAL A 131 -2.41 -10.00 1.66
C VAL A 131 -2.44 -9.33 3.02
N GLY A 132 -2.65 -8.02 3.04
CA GLY A 132 -2.73 -7.27 4.29
C GLY A 132 -4.05 -7.48 5.00
N ARG A 133 -4.16 -7.00 6.24
CA ARG A 133 -5.43 -6.95 6.97
C ARG A 133 -6.45 -6.01 6.34
N ASP A 134 -6.00 -5.10 5.48
CA ASP A 134 -6.84 -4.31 4.56
C ASP A 134 -7.45 -5.13 3.41
N GLY A 135 -7.14 -6.42 3.31
CA GLY A 135 -7.65 -7.32 2.27
C GLY A 135 -7.02 -7.10 0.89
N ARG A 136 -6.06 -6.18 0.75
CA ARG A 136 -5.37 -5.91 -0.51
C ARG A 136 -4.15 -6.81 -0.65
N ALA A 137 -3.90 -7.29 -1.87
CA ALA A 137 -2.65 -8.00 -2.17
C ALA A 137 -1.56 -7.02 -2.62
N ARG A 138 -0.31 -7.35 -2.25
CA ARG A 138 0.89 -6.58 -2.58
C ARG A 138 1.75 -7.42 -3.51
N ILE A 139 1.94 -6.93 -4.73
CA ILE A 139 2.75 -7.57 -5.76
C ILE A 139 3.96 -6.72 -6.01
N ALA A 140 5.16 -7.29 -5.88
CA ALA A 140 6.37 -6.55 -6.18
C ALA A 140 6.41 -6.15 -7.66
N ARG A 141 6.61 -4.84 -7.91
CA ARG A 141 6.70 -4.28 -9.25
C ARG A 141 7.82 -4.95 -10.07
N GLN A 142 8.87 -5.42 -9.41
CA GLN A 142 9.93 -6.22 -10.04
C GLN A 142 9.40 -7.48 -10.76
N LEU A 143 8.38 -8.17 -10.24
CA LEU A 143 7.82 -9.35 -10.94
C LEU A 143 7.10 -8.97 -12.23
N LEU A 144 6.39 -7.84 -12.23
CA LEU A 144 5.73 -7.31 -13.42
C LEU A 144 6.77 -6.91 -14.47
N MET A 145 7.85 -6.28 -14.04
CA MET A 145 9.00 -5.96 -14.91
C MET A 145 9.65 -7.23 -15.48
N ASN A 146 9.84 -8.28 -14.67
CA ASN A 146 10.37 -9.57 -15.14
C ASN A 146 9.46 -10.24 -16.17
N ALA A 147 8.14 -9.99 -16.11
CA ALA A 147 7.18 -10.42 -17.12
C ALA A 147 7.19 -9.55 -18.40
N GLY A 148 7.92 -8.44 -18.43
CA GLY A 148 7.88 -7.46 -19.52
C GLY A 148 6.78 -6.41 -19.41
N ILE A 149 6.08 -6.33 -18.26
CA ILE A 149 5.06 -5.31 -17.99
C ILE A 149 5.76 -4.08 -17.37
N VAL A 150 5.95 -3.05 -18.19
CA VAL A 150 6.68 -1.82 -17.81
C VAL A 150 5.81 -0.56 -17.80
N SER A 151 4.51 -0.68 -18.11
CA SER A 151 3.55 0.43 -18.03
C SER A 151 3.31 0.88 -16.58
N GLU A 152 2.86 2.13 -16.40
CA GLU A 152 2.43 2.65 -15.08
C GLU A 152 1.01 2.17 -14.69
N GLU A 153 0.29 1.61 -15.65
CA GLU A 153 -1.01 0.97 -15.44
C GLU A 153 -0.90 -0.54 -15.69
N VAL A 154 -1.70 -1.33 -14.97
CA VAL A 154 -1.74 -2.79 -15.07
C VAL A 154 -3.19 -3.25 -15.16
N SER A 155 -3.51 -4.03 -16.19
CA SER A 155 -4.81 -4.69 -16.31
C SER A 155 -4.82 -5.93 -15.43
N ALA A 156 -5.81 -6.05 -14.57
CA ALA A 156 -6.01 -7.19 -13.68
C ALA A 156 -7.34 -7.87 -14.01
N VAL A 157 -7.32 -9.17 -14.32
CA VAL A 157 -8.50 -9.95 -14.71
C VAL A 157 -8.58 -11.25 -13.90
N GLY A 158 -9.62 -11.36 -13.09
CA GLY A 158 -9.92 -12.46 -12.19
C GLY A 158 -10.80 -13.53 -12.82
N GLN A 159 -10.54 -14.78 -12.46
CA GLN A 159 -11.30 -15.97 -12.84
C GLN A 159 -11.61 -16.78 -11.57
N ALA A 160 -12.88 -16.92 -11.22
CA ALA A 160 -13.30 -17.54 -9.95
C ALA A 160 -13.01 -19.06 -9.86
N SER A 161 -12.99 -19.78 -10.98
CA SER A 161 -12.67 -21.21 -11.02
C SER A 161 -11.68 -21.47 -12.16
N PRO A 162 -10.41 -21.88 -11.88
CA PRO A 162 -9.87 -22.41 -10.62
C PRO A 162 -9.30 -21.36 -9.62
N GLY A 163 -9.81 -20.11 -9.58
CA GLY A 163 -9.30 -19.06 -8.69
C GLY A 163 -7.94 -18.55 -9.15
N LYS A 164 -7.95 -17.59 -10.08
CA LYS A 164 -6.75 -17.04 -10.71
C LYS A 164 -6.93 -15.56 -11.03
N LEU A 165 -5.93 -14.73 -10.74
CA LEU A 165 -5.89 -13.33 -11.17
C LEU A 165 -4.73 -13.14 -12.15
N THR A 166 -5.02 -12.66 -13.36
CA THR A 166 -4.01 -12.42 -14.40
C THR A 166 -3.73 -10.93 -14.47
N LEU A 167 -2.46 -10.57 -14.45
CA LEU A 167 -1.96 -9.20 -14.59
C LEU A 167 -1.25 -9.05 -15.93
N THR A 168 -1.64 -8.06 -16.73
CA THR A 168 -1.07 -7.77 -18.06
C THR A 168 -0.93 -6.26 -18.30
N THR A 169 -0.21 -5.89 -19.36
CA THR A 169 -0.26 -4.52 -19.90
C THR A 169 -1.70 -4.22 -20.37
N PRO A 170 -2.27 -3.05 -20.02
CA PRO A 170 -3.57 -2.61 -20.54
C PRO A 170 -3.54 -2.47 -22.07
N THR A 171 -4.66 -2.79 -22.71
CA THR A 171 -4.87 -2.70 -24.16
C THR A 171 -5.78 -1.54 -24.55
N GLY A 172 -6.43 -0.89 -23.58
CA GLY A 172 -7.41 0.18 -23.78
C GLY A 172 -8.84 -0.33 -24.03
N ALA A 173 -9.04 -1.65 -24.07
CA ALA A 173 -10.36 -2.29 -24.22
C ALA A 173 -10.91 -2.81 -22.89
N GLU A 174 -10.17 -2.66 -21.79
CA GLU A 174 -10.56 -3.11 -20.47
C GLU A 174 -11.76 -2.32 -19.97
N THR A 175 -12.83 -3.03 -19.59
CA THR A 175 -13.96 -2.44 -18.88
C THR A 175 -13.92 -2.89 -17.44
N ALA A 176 -13.96 -1.93 -16.50
CA ALA A 176 -14.00 -2.22 -15.09
C ALA A 176 -15.23 -3.08 -14.74
N SER A 177 -15.03 -4.12 -13.95
CA SER A 177 -16.06 -5.02 -13.48
C SER A 177 -15.69 -5.58 -12.11
N ALA A 178 -16.56 -6.39 -11.50
CA ALA A 178 -16.27 -7.05 -10.23
C ALA A 178 -15.01 -7.93 -10.27
N THR A 179 -14.62 -8.41 -11.45
CA THR A 179 -13.45 -9.28 -11.64
C THR A 179 -12.42 -8.69 -12.60
N ALA A 180 -12.53 -7.41 -12.98
CA ALA A 180 -11.53 -6.78 -13.85
C ALA A 180 -11.34 -5.31 -13.50
N ALA A 181 -10.08 -4.85 -13.47
CA ALA A 181 -9.76 -3.44 -13.27
C ALA A 181 -8.45 -3.06 -13.95
N VAL A 182 -8.30 -1.78 -14.28
CA VAL A 182 -7.01 -1.18 -14.58
C VAL A 182 -6.50 -0.54 -13.29
N LEU A 183 -5.26 -0.86 -12.91
CA LEU A 183 -4.65 -0.50 -11.64
C LEU A 183 -3.44 0.39 -11.88
N GLU A 184 -3.31 1.46 -11.10
CA GLU A 184 -2.15 2.34 -11.09
C GLU A 184 -1.22 2.04 -9.90
N TYR A 185 0.06 2.40 -10.02
CA TYR A 185 1.00 2.34 -8.91
C TYR A 185 0.83 3.53 -7.96
N GLU A 186 0.26 3.28 -6.79
CA GLU A 186 0.25 4.24 -5.68
C GLU A 186 1.46 4.08 -4.73
N HIS A 187 2.26 3.04 -4.96
CA HIS A 187 3.47 2.72 -4.20
C HIS A 187 4.68 2.62 -5.15
N PRO A 188 5.89 3.08 -4.75
CA PRO A 188 7.04 3.10 -5.64
C PRO A 188 7.40 1.71 -6.21
N SER A 189 7.28 0.66 -5.39
CA SER A 189 7.78 -0.69 -5.71
C SER A 189 6.74 -1.80 -5.61
N LEU A 190 5.46 -1.47 -5.33
CA LEU A 190 4.39 -2.46 -5.18
C LEU A 190 3.20 -2.06 -6.04
N LEU A 191 2.59 -3.06 -6.69
CA LEU A 191 1.23 -2.95 -7.21
C LEU A 191 0.28 -3.45 -6.12
N HIS A 192 -0.72 -2.64 -5.79
CA HIS A 192 -1.79 -3.03 -4.88
C HIS A 192 -2.97 -3.60 -5.67
N ILE A 193 -3.38 -4.82 -5.35
CA ILE A 193 -4.62 -5.40 -5.87
C ILE A 193 -5.75 -5.10 -4.87
N PRO A 194 -6.83 -4.44 -5.31
CA PRO A 194 -7.97 -4.13 -4.45
C PRO A 194 -8.64 -5.37 -3.84
N ARG A 195 -9.20 -5.21 -2.64
CA ARG A 195 -9.92 -6.27 -1.90
C ARG A 195 -11.02 -6.93 -2.74
N GLY A 196 -11.73 -6.14 -3.55
CA GLY A 196 -12.78 -6.64 -4.46
C GLY A 196 -12.29 -7.71 -5.43
N LEU A 197 -11.10 -7.52 -6.04
CA LEU A 197 -10.50 -8.51 -6.93
C LEU A 197 -9.94 -9.72 -6.19
N MET A 198 -9.56 -9.56 -4.93
CA MET A 198 -9.07 -10.65 -4.09
C MET A 198 -10.18 -11.62 -3.66
N GLY A 199 -11.45 -11.23 -3.78
CA GLY A 199 -12.61 -12.07 -3.44
C GLY A 199 -12.76 -13.35 -4.26
N ILE A 200 -11.97 -13.54 -5.32
CA ILE A 200 -11.92 -14.79 -6.09
C ILE A 200 -11.11 -15.90 -5.39
N PHE A 201 -10.33 -15.55 -4.36
CA PHE A 201 -9.54 -16.48 -3.57
C PHE A 201 -10.20 -16.72 -2.20
N ASP A 202 -9.97 -17.90 -1.63
CA ASP A 202 -10.38 -18.15 -0.25
C ASP A 202 -9.55 -17.29 0.70
N ALA A 203 -10.15 -16.74 1.76
CA ALA A 203 -9.49 -15.80 2.67
C ALA A 203 -8.22 -16.37 3.34
N SER A 204 -8.11 -17.69 3.49
CA SER A 204 -6.94 -18.38 4.06
C SER A 204 -5.97 -18.92 3.02
N ALA A 205 -6.20 -18.68 1.73
CA ALA A 205 -5.35 -19.21 0.68
C ALA A 205 -3.96 -18.55 0.73
N LYS A 206 -2.92 -19.38 0.72
CA LYS A 206 -1.57 -18.90 0.45
C LYS A 206 -1.47 -18.63 -1.05
N LEU A 207 -1.03 -17.44 -1.42
CA LEU A 207 -0.99 -17.00 -2.81
C LEU A 207 0.45 -16.82 -3.28
N VAL A 208 0.69 -17.13 -4.55
CA VAL A 208 1.97 -16.95 -5.24
C VAL A 208 1.73 -16.21 -6.55
N ALA A 209 2.60 -15.25 -6.85
CA ALA A 209 2.64 -14.56 -8.13
C ALA A 209 3.69 -15.25 -8.99
N ARG A 210 3.30 -15.76 -10.15
CA ARG A 210 4.16 -16.45 -11.11
C ARG A 210 4.33 -15.61 -12.36
N VAL A 211 5.58 -15.49 -12.80
CA VAL A 211 5.99 -14.71 -13.97
C VAL A 211 5.90 -15.59 -15.21
N TYR A 212 5.21 -15.09 -16.23
CA TYR A 212 5.20 -15.62 -17.58
C TYR A 212 5.52 -14.50 -18.57
N PRO A 213 5.90 -14.81 -19.82
CA PRO A 213 6.04 -13.79 -20.85
C PRO A 213 4.75 -12.96 -20.99
N ASN A 214 4.87 -11.65 -20.78
CA ASN A 214 3.83 -10.62 -20.85
C ASN A 214 2.68 -10.76 -19.85
N ARG A 215 2.79 -11.61 -18.83
CA ARG A 215 1.77 -11.70 -17.77
C ARG A 215 2.33 -12.18 -16.43
N VAL A 216 1.72 -11.74 -15.35
CA VAL A 216 1.89 -12.33 -14.02
C VAL A 216 0.58 -12.97 -13.60
N GLU A 217 0.62 -14.22 -13.13
CA GLU A 217 -0.56 -14.90 -12.61
C GLU A 217 -0.45 -15.05 -11.10
N ILE A 218 -1.47 -14.58 -10.38
CA ILE A 218 -1.64 -14.84 -8.96
C ILE A 218 -2.54 -16.07 -8.83
N VAL A 219 -2.02 -17.10 -8.19
CA VAL A 219 -2.68 -18.38 -8.00
C VAL A 219 -2.49 -18.87 -6.57
N ARG A 220 -3.27 -19.87 -6.17
CA ARG A 220 -3.04 -20.58 -4.91
C ARG A 220 -1.69 -21.29 -4.98
N SER A 221 -0.89 -21.14 -3.92
CA SER A 221 0.26 -22.01 -3.69
C SER A 221 -0.29 -23.41 -3.43
N VAL A 222 0.20 -24.38 -4.21
CA VAL A 222 0.01 -25.81 -3.92
C VAL A 222 0.83 -26.17 -2.69
#